data_AF-A0A1G1VRJ4-F1
#
_entry.id   AF-A0A1G1VRJ4-F1
#
_cell.length_a   1.000
_cell.length_b   1.000
_cell.length_c   1.000
_cell.angle_alpha   90.00
_cell.angle_beta   90.00
_cell.angle_gamma   90.00
#
_symmetry.space_group_name_H-M   'P 1'
#
loop_
_entity.id
_entity.type
_entity.pdbx_description
1 polymer ?
#
loop_
_entity_poly.entity_id
_entity_poly.type
_entity_poly.pdbx_seq_one_letter_code
_entity_poly.pdbx_strand_id
1 'polypeptide(L)' 'MDNRSKKPTLLMADDEVFMHDFARDALGKEWRVVSCKTVGEVVDVVNKLGSRERVSVALLDYLLPGGESELWG' A
#
# COMPACT_ATOMS: atom_id res chain seq x y z
N MET A 1 14.17 -21.50 8.38
CA MET A 1 14.38 -20.68 7.17
C MET A 1 14.40 -19.24 7.61
N ASP A 2 15.53 -18.55 7.44
CA ASP A 2 15.73 -17.19 7.94
C ASP A 2 14.99 -16.20 7.03
N ASN A 3 13.93 -15.57 7.53
CA ASN A 3 13.03 -14.70 6.75
C ASN A 3 13.62 -13.29 6.48
N ARG A 4 14.94 -13.12 6.66
CA ARG A 4 15.65 -11.83 6.69
C ARG A 4 15.96 -11.23 5.31
N SER A 5 15.63 -11.92 4.22
CA SER A 5 15.99 -11.52 2.84
C SER A 5 14.90 -10.71 2.12
N LYS A 6 13.73 -10.49 2.72
CA LYS A 6 12.64 -9.72 2.08
C LYS A 6 12.60 -8.29 2.60
N LYS A 7 12.64 -7.33 1.67
CA LYS A 7 12.41 -5.91 1.97
C LYS A 7 11.05 -5.75 2.68
N PRO A 8 10.95 -4.94 3.75
CA PRO A 8 9.65 -4.60 4.35
C PRO A 8 8.74 -3.94 3.31
N THR A 9 7.43 -4.17 3.45
CA THR A 9 6.43 -3.61 2.52
C THR A 9 5.86 -2.32 3.10
N LEU A 10 5.95 -1.24 2.32
CA LEU A 10 5.22 0.00 2.53
C LEU A 10 4.00 0.01 1.61
N LEU A 11 2.81 0.16 2.19
CA LEU A 11 1.61 0.49 1.45
C LEU A 11 1.44 2.01 1.45
N MET A 12 1.50 2.63 0.28
CA MET A 12 1.30 4.06 0.08
C MET A 12 -0.05 4.26 -0.61
N ALA A 13 -1.04 4.81 0.08
CA ALA A 13 -2.36 5.05 -0.47
C ALA A 13 -2.61 6.56 -0.58
N ASP A 14 -2.63 7.06 -1.81
CA ASP A 14 -2.78 8.48 -2.14
C ASP A 14 -3.31 8.58 -3.57
N ASP A 15 -4.26 9.48 -3.85
CA ASP A 15 -4.76 9.65 -5.22
C ASP A 15 -3.80 10.46 -6.09
N GLU A 16 -2.90 11.24 -5.47
CA GLU A 16 -1.88 12.04 -6.13
C GLU A 16 -0.69 11.18 -6.57
N VAL A 17 -0.49 11.04 -7.88
CA VAL A 17 0.58 10.19 -8.45
C VAL A 17 1.98 10.59 -7.98
N PHE A 18 2.22 11.88 -7.74
CA PHE A 18 3.54 12.35 -7.32
C PHE A 18 3.94 11.79 -5.95
N MET A 19 2.98 11.52 -5.06
CA MET A 19 3.24 10.93 -3.75
C MET A 19 3.76 9.49 -3.88
N HIS A 20 3.32 8.77 -4.90
CA HIS A 20 3.81 7.42 -5.22
C HIS A 20 5.24 7.43 -5.75
N ASP A 21 5.53 8.35 -6.65
CA ASP A 21 6.87 8.49 -7.23
C ASP A 21 7.87 8.92 -6.15
N PHE A 22 7.49 9.89 -5.31
CA PHE A 22 8.27 10.30 -4.14
C PHE A 22 8.58 9.11 -3.20
N ALA A 23 7.58 8.31 -2.85
CA ALA A 23 7.78 7.16 -1.97
C ALA A 23 8.73 6.11 -2.57
N ARG A 24 8.65 5.86 -3.89
CA ARG A 24 9.53 4.92 -4.58
C ARG A 24 10.96 5.42 -4.65
N ASP A 25 11.16 6.69 -4.97
CA ASP A 25 12.49 7.30 -5.07
C ASP A 25 13.16 7.37 -3.70
N ALA A 26 12.41 7.74 -2.67
CA ALA A 26 12.92 7.87 -1.31
C ALA A 26 13.21 6.51 -0.64
N LEU A 27 12.33 5.51 -0.83
CA LEU A 27 12.33 4.29 -0.01
C LEU A 27 12.54 2.99 -0.80
N GLY A 28 12.42 2.98 -2.13
CA GLY A 28 12.41 1.76 -2.96
C GLY A 28 13.70 0.91 -2.90
N LYS A 29 14.81 1.48 -2.44
CA LYS A 29 16.07 0.75 -2.22
C LYS A 29 15.98 -0.22 -1.04
N GLU A 30 15.26 0.14 0.01
CA GLU A 30 15.17 -0.64 1.25
C GLU A 30 13.78 -1.25 1.44
N TRP A 31 12.76 -0.65 0.85
CA TRP A 31 11.36 -1.05 0.98
C TRP A 31 10.80 -1.53 -0.35
N ARG A 32 9.81 -2.42 -0.27
CA ARG A 32 8.90 -2.67 -1.37
C ARG A 32 7.72 -1.71 -1.23
N VAL A 33 7.62 -0.74 -2.12
CA VAL A 33 6.52 0.24 -2.13
C VAL A 33 5.38 -0.29 -3.00
N VAL A 34 4.20 -0.44 -2.41
CA VAL A 34 2.94 -0.77 -3.10
C VAL A 34 2.06 0.48 -3.05
N SER A 35 1.63 0.95 -4.21
CA SER A 35 0.88 2.20 -4.34
C SER A 35 -0.60 1.91 -4.62
N CYS A 36 -1.51 2.62 -3.97
CA CYS A 36 -2.97 2.52 -4.18
C CYS A 36 -3.57 3.93 -4.33
N LYS A 37 -4.44 4.13 -5.31
CA LYS A 37 -5.12 5.42 -5.57
C LYS A 37 -6.53 5.48 -5.00
N THR A 38 -7.09 4.33 -4.62
CA THR A 38 -8.47 4.23 -4.14
C THR A 38 -8.55 3.32 -2.93
N VAL A 39 -9.59 3.50 -2.13
CA VAL A 39 -9.90 2.59 -1.01
C VAL A 39 -10.07 1.14 -1.51
N GLY A 40 -10.74 0.97 -2.65
CA GLY A 40 -10.91 -0.34 -3.28
C GLY A 40 -9.57 -1.03 -3.56
N GLU A 41 -8.60 -0.32 -4.14
CA GLU A 41 -7.26 -0.84 -4.38
C GLU A 41 -6.52 -1.22 -3.08
N VAL A 42 -6.69 -0.44 -2.00
CA VAL A 42 -6.12 -0.77 -0.67
C VAL A 42 -6.67 -2.09 -0.16
N VAL A 43 -8.00 -2.27 -0.19
CA VAL A 43 -8.67 -3.51 0.24
C VAL A 43 -8.19 -4.68 -0.59
N ASP A 44 -8.11 -4.52 -1.91
CA ASP A 44 -7.62 -5.51 -2.86
C ASP A 44 -6.19 -5.96 -2.53
N VAL A 45 -5.30 -5.02 -2.27
CA VAL A 45 -3.91 -5.29 -1.92
C VAL A 45 -3.82 -6.02 -0.58
N VAL A 46 -4.52 -5.56 0.45
CA VAL A 46 -4.53 -6.21 1.77
C VAL A 46 -5.06 -7.65 1.66
N ASN A 47 -6.13 -7.88 0.90
CA ASN A 47 -6.70 -9.20 0.66
C ASN A 47 -5.74 -10.12 -0.12
N LYS A 48 -5.06 -9.59 -1.15
CA LYS A 48 -4.07 -10.34 -1.95
C LYS A 48 -2.82 -10.69 -1.15
N LEU A 49 -2.37 -9.82 -0.24
CA LEU A 49 -1.21 -10.07 0.61
C LEU A 49 -1.49 -11.18 1.64
N GLY A 50 -2.73 -11.28 2.13
CA GLY A 50 -3.23 -12.43 2.91
C GLY A 50 -2.33 -12.85 4.07
N SER A 51 -2.38 -14.13 4.46
CA SER A 51 -1.50 -14.68 5.52
C SER A 51 -0.05 -14.89 5.10
N ARG A 52 0.30 -14.64 3.82
CA ARG A 52 1.60 -14.98 3.23
C ARG A 52 2.60 -13.82 3.28
N GLU A 53 2.12 -12.59 3.36
CA GLU A 53 2.96 -11.41 3.40
C GLU A 53 2.29 -10.30 4.21
N ARG A 54 3.06 -9.61 5.06
CA ARG A 54 2.54 -8.52 5.90
C ARG A 54 2.93 -7.18 5.32
N VAL A 55 1.97 -6.25 5.29
CA VAL A 55 2.29 -4.82 5.22
C VAL A 55 3.04 -4.46 6.50
N SER A 56 4.23 -3.89 6.36
CA SER A 56 5.06 -3.49 7.52
C SER A 56 4.65 -2.11 8.02
N VAL A 57 4.37 -1.19 7.09
CA VAL A 57 3.88 0.17 7.35
C VAL A 57 2.86 0.55 6.28
N ALA A 58 1.83 1.30 6.66
CA ALA A 58 0.89 1.91 5.73
C ALA A 58 0.87 3.43 5.93
N LEU A 59 0.95 4.18 4.83
CA LEU A 59 0.70 5.61 4.75
C LEU A 59 -0.58 5.79 3.95
N LEU A 60 -1.57 6.44 4.54
CA LEU A 60 -2.92 6.54 3.98
C LEU A 60 -3.33 8.02 3.96
N ASP A 61 -3.68 8.51 2.78
CA ASP A 61 -4.44 9.74 2.66
C ASP A 61 -5.83 9.56 3.26
N TYR A 62 -6.24 10.51 4.08
CA TYR A 62 -7.55 10.52 4.72
C TYR A 62 -8.68 10.76 3.70
N LEU A 63 -8.40 11.51 2.63
CA LEU A 63 -9.39 11.87 1.60
C LEU A 63 -9.36 10.92 0.39
N LEU A 64 -8.77 9.74 0.55
CA LEU A 64 -8.62 8.77 -0.53
C LEU A 64 -9.99 8.41 -1.16
N PRO A 65 -10.14 8.51 -2.49
CA PRO A 65 -11.42 8.30 -3.16
C PRO A 65 -11.86 6.82 -3.13
N GLY A 66 -13.17 6.61 -3.22
CA GLY A 66 -13.80 5.27 -3.28
C GLY A 66 -14.45 4.78 -1.97
N GLY A 67 -14.84 5.69 -1.08
CA GLY A 67 -15.17 5.37 0.32
C GLY A 67 -16.62 5.05 0.72
N GLU A 68 -17.66 5.28 -0.08
CA GLU A 68 -19.04 5.16 0.46
C GLU A 68 -20.02 4.24 -0.29
N SER A 69 -19.77 3.86 -1.54
CA SER A 69 -20.77 3.11 -2.33
C SER A 69 -20.52 1.61 -2.46
N GLU A 70 -19.32 1.12 -2.12
CA GLU A 70 -18.92 -0.28 -2.40
C GLU A 70 -18.59 -1.12 -1.14
N LEU A 71 -18.55 -0.50 0.05
CA LEU A 71 -18.14 -1.18 1.29
C LEU A 71 -19.31 -1.57 2.21
N TRP A 72 -20.54 -1.13 1.89
CA TRP A 72 -21.77 -1.40 2.67
C TRP A 72 -22.96 -1.85 1.80
N GLY A 73 -22.68 -2.27 0.56
CA GLY A 73 -23.66 -2.88 -0.36
C GLY A 73 -23.84 -4.36 -0.14
#